data_AF-A0A974UIT3-F1
#
_entry.id   AF-A0A974UIT3-F1
#
_cell.length_a   1.000
_cell.length_b   1.000
_cell.length_c   1.000
_cell.angle_alpha   90.00
_cell.angle_beta   90.00
_cell.angle_gamma   90.00
#
_symmetry.space_group_name_H-M   'P 1'
#
loop_
_entity.id
_entity.type
_entity.pdbx_description
1 polymer ?
#
loop_
_entity_poly.entity_id
_entity_poly.type
_entity_poly.pdbx_seq_one_letter_code
_entity_poly.pdbx_strand_id
1 'polypeptide(L)'
;MSSNSPYYRNLIKQVVDNSEASIWEDAIYEWEVFDCEEDETLFLSCICGKEKLRYLFTIRNMENGNMLYPIGSSCIKKFERDDLNQDASIKEQLFKLLHAIEKNEYIMFSREYFSRKLLVYLYEEGAFQANIYNRFNPEGDFEFLLKMFNKRDKDTITLAQDRKIKAIIMGSIRPFLRKFLKDKIKRQKSSRI
;
A
#
# COMPACT_ATOMS: atom_id res chain seq x y z
N MET A 1 20.92 -12.20 9.09
CA MET A 1 20.97 -11.78 7.67
C MET A 1 22.38 -11.32 7.37
N SER A 2 22.98 -11.74 6.26
CA SER A 2 24.39 -11.44 5.97
C SER A 2 24.55 -9.94 5.66
N SER A 3 25.04 -9.19 6.64
CA SER A 3 25.37 -7.76 6.61
C SER A 3 26.41 -7.35 5.53
N ASN A 4 26.80 -8.28 4.64
CA ASN A 4 27.89 -8.11 3.69
C ASN A 4 27.45 -8.07 2.22
N SER A 5 26.14 -8.04 1.92
CA SER A 5 25.65 -7.91 0.54
C SER A 5 25.99 -6.53 -0.04
N PRO A 6 26.45 -6.42 -1.31
CA PRO A 6 26.60 -5.13 -1.99
C PRO A 6 25.33 -4.28 -1.96
N TYR A 7 24.15 -4.91 -2.11
CA TYR A 7 22.87 -4.22 -2.01
C TYR A 7 22.63 -3.63 -0.61
N TYR A 8 23.09 -4.29 0.45
CA TYR A 8 22.94 -3.76 1.82
C TYR A 8 23.83 -2.55 2.04
N ARG A 9 25.10 -2.63 1.62
CA ARG A 9 26.05 -1.53 1.71
C ARG A 9 25.60 -0.31 0.90
N ASN A 10 25.09 -0.54 -0.32
CA ASN A 10 24.54 0.55 -1.15
C ASN A 10 23.32 1.20 -0.50
N LEU A 11 22.41 0.40 0.08
CA LEU A 11 21.27 0.95 0.82
C LEU A 11 21.72 1.83 1.98
N ILE A 12 22.61 1.32 2.84
CA ILE A 12 23.14 2.08 3.98
C ILE A 12 23.74 3.40 3.51
N LYS A 13 24.61 3.34 2.48
CA LYS A 13 25.25 4.53 1.92
C LYS A 13 24.21 5.56 1.45
N GLN A 14 23.22 5.14 0.66
CA GLN A 14 22.20 6.06 0.13
C GLN A 14 21.36 6.70 1.24
N VAL A 15 21.02 5.95 2.28
CA VAL A 15 20.24 6.47 3.42
C VAL A 15 21.07 7.45 4.24
N VAL A 16 22.27 7.06 4.68
CA VAL A 16 23.14 7.90 5.52
C VAL A 16 23.57 9.16 4.78
N ASP A 17 23.98 9.07 3.51
CA ASP A 17 24.40 10.24 2.72
C ASP A 17 23.29 11.30 2.53
N ASN A 18 22.02 10.92 2.71
CA ASN A 18 20.86 11.81 2.55
C ASN A 18 20.14 12.07 3.89
N SER A 19 20.72 11.65 5.01
CA SER A 19 20.20 11.88 6.36
C SER A 19 20.98 12.99 7.07
N GLU A 20 20.41 13.54 8.14
CA GLU A 20 21.14 14.42 9.06
C GLU A 20 22.10 13.60 9.95
N ALA A 21 21.69 12.39 10.34
CA ALA A 21 22.56 11.47 11.04
C ALA A 21 23.66 10.88 10.14
N SER A 22 24.82 10.63 10.74
CA SER A 22 26.01 10.11 10.06
C SER A 22 26.20 8.60 10.19
N ILE A 23 25.31 7.91 10.91
CA ILE A 23 25.33 6.46 11.11
C ILE A 23 23.96 5.84 10.80
N TRP A 24 23.96 4.58 10.39
CA TRP A 24 22.75 3.88 9.96
C TRP A 24 21.71 3.77 11.08
N GLU A 25 22.17 3.47 12.29
CA GLU A 25 21.34 3.21 13.47
C GLU A 25 20.44 4.39 13.83
N ASP A 26 20.92 5.62 13.60
CA ASP A 26 20.16 6.84 13.86
C ASP A 26 19.39 7.29 12.60
N ALA A 27 20.05 7.23 11.43
CA ALA A 27 19.49 7.70 10.16
C ALA A 27 18.16 7.03 9.82
N ILE A 28 17.96 5.74 10.14
CA ILE A 28 16.71 5.03 9.83
C ILE A 28 15.45 5.63 10.47
N TYR A 29 15.58 6.39 11.56
CA TYR A 29 14.43 7.00 12.24
C TYR A 29 13.96 8.30 11.57
N GLU A 30 14.77 8.88 10.69
CA GLU A 30 14.44 10.13 9.99
C GLU A 30 13.47 9.92 8.82
N TRP A 31 13.26 8.69 8.36
CA TRP A 31 12.53 8.42 7.11
C TRP A 31 11.08 7.99 7.34
N GLU A 32 10.19 8.41 6.43
CA GLU A 32 8.81 7.95 6.32
C GLU A 32 8.51 7.41 4.90
N VAL A 33 7.45 6.60 4.74
CA VAL A 33 6.93 6.24 3.42
C VAL A 33 6.09 7.39 2.89
N PHE A 34 6.61 8.08 1.88
CA PHE A 34 5.96 9.25 1.31
C PHE A 34 5.01 8.89 0.16
N ASP A 35 5.46 8.05 -0.76
CA ASP A 35 4.65 7.64 -1.92
C ASP A 35 4.97 6.21 -2.38
N CYS A 36 4.08 5.65 -3.21
CA CYS A 36 4.28 4.37 -3.89
C CYS A 36 3.65 4.39 -5.28
N GLU A 37 4.42 3.93 -6.26
CA GLU A 37 3.94 3.60 -7.60
C GLU A 37 4.08 2.10 -7.87
N GLU A 38 3.34 1.59 -8.83
CA GLU A 38 3.50 0.24 -9.36
C GLU A 38 4.07 0.30 -10.77
N ASP A 39 5.14 -0.45 -11.03
CA ASP A 39 5.74 -0.65 -12.34
C ASP A 39 5.44 -2.05 -12.87
N GLU A 40 4.46 -2.13 -13.78
CA GLU A 40 4.11 -3.39 -14.41
C GLU A 40 5.17 -3.88 -15.39
N THR A 41 6.05 -3.00 -15.85
CA THR A 41 7.11 -3.29 -16.81
C THR A 41 8.36 -3.90 -16.17
N LEU A 42 8.51 -3.74 -14.84
CA LEU A 42 9.67 -4.17 -14.05
C LEU A 42 10.99 -3.60 -14.58
N PHE A 43 10.96 -2.36 -15.08
CA PHE A 43 12.13 -1.73 -15.68
C PHE A 43 13.04 -1.09 -14.63
N LEU A 44 12.46 -0.53 -13.57
CA LEU A 44 13.22 0.24 -12.59
C LEU A 44 13.94 -0.64 -11.55
N SER A 45 15.11 -0.13 -11.13
CA SER A 45 15.98 -0.75 -10.13
C SER A 45 15.94 0.05 -8.84
N CYS A 46 15.95 -0.65 -7.70
CA CYS A 46 16.05 -0.06 -6.37
C CYS A 46 17.31 0.81 -6.24
N ILE A 47 17.30 1.83 -5.38
CA ILE A 47 18.51 2.58 -4.96
C ILE A 47 19.64 1.69 -4.45
N CYS A 48 19.32 0.49 -3.95
CA CYS A 48 20.34 -0.46 -3.52
C CYS A 48 21.06 -1.15 -4.69
N GLY A 49 20.51 -1.06 -5.91
CA GLY A 49 20.96 -1.72 -7.14
C GLY A 49 20.14 -2.94 -7.55
N LYS A 50 19.14 -3.37 -6.76
CA LYS A 50 18.32 -4.54 -7.10
C LYS A 50 17.34 -4.22 -8.23
N GLU A 51 17.49 -4.92 -9.35
CA GLU A 51 16.68 -4.75 -10.55
C GLU A 51 15.25 -5.31 -10.43
N LYS A 52 14.39 -4.93 -11.39
CA LYS A 52 13.04 -5.47 -11.60
C LYS A 52 12.09 -5.24 -10.42
N LEU A 53 12.02 -4.00 -9.94
CA LEU A 53 11.08 -3.63 -8.90
C LEU A 53 9.65 -3.52 -9.44
N ARG A 54 8.70 -4.13 -8.73
CA ARG A 54 7.26 -3.98 -8.98
C ARG A 54 6.65 -2.80 -8.24
N TYR A 55 6.97 -2.64 -6.96
CA TYR A 55 6.49 -1.52 -6.14
C TYR A 55 7.66 -0.55 -5.91
N LEU A 56 7.45 0.69 -6.33
CA LEU A 56 8.44 1.76 -6.35
C LEU A 56 8.06 2.77 -5.28
N PHE A 57 8.66 2.62 -4.10
CA PHE A 57 8.41 3.54 -3.02
C PHE A 57 9.29 4.78 -3.15
N THR A 58 8.75 5.91 -2.69
CA THR A 58 9.49 7.10 -2.32
C THR A 58 9.49 7.17 -0.80
N ILE A 59 10.66 7.22 -0.18
CA ILE A 59 10.79 7.59 1.23
C ILE A 59 11.28 9.02 1.33
N ARG A 60 10.81 9.74 2.35
CA ARG A 60 11.18 11.13 2.61
C ARG A 60 11.83 11.22 3.99
N ASN A 61 12.94 11.93 4.06
CA ASN A 61 13.54 12.32 5.31
C ASN A 61 12.73 13.48 5.91
N MET A 62 12.30 13.33 7.16
CA MET A 62 11.41 14.25 7.85
C MET A 62 12.12 15.46 8.45
N GLU A 63 13.43 15.41 8.58
CA GLU A 63 14.24 16.49 9.14
C GLU A 63 14.68 17.47 8.05
N ASN A 64 15.12 16.95 6.89
CA ASN A 64 15.68 17.77 5.81
C ASN A 64 14.90 17.74 4.48
N GLY A 65 13.88 16.89 4.37
CA GLY A 65 13.03 16.80 3.17
C GLY A 65 13.63 16.03 1.99
N ASN A 66 14.84 15.46 2.12
CA ASN A 66 15.45 14.64 1.08
C ASN A 66 14.56 13.44 0.74
N MET A 67 14.57 13.03 -0.52
CA MET A 67 13.77 11.90 -0.99
C MET A 67 14.65 10.84 -1.63
N LEU A 68 14.36 9.57 -1.35
CA LEU A 68 14.99 8.43 -2.01
C LEU A 68 13.95 7.67 -2.81
N TYR A 69 14.22 7.50 -4.10
CA TYR A 69 13.35 6.81 -5.05
C TYR A 69 14.18 6.16 -6.19
N PRO A 70 13.78 4.97 -6.68
CA PRO A 70 12.79 4.09 -6.09
C PRO A 70 13.43 3.19 -5.03
N ILE A 71 12.78 3.00 -3.89
CA ILE A 71 13.15 1.99 -2.90
C ILE A 71 12.18 0.82 -2.95
N GLY A 72 12.68 -0.41 -2.93
CA GLY A 72 11.84 -1.61 -2.89
C GLY A 72 11.41 -1.95 -1.46
N SER A 73 10.27 -2.64 -1.30
CA SER A 73 9.76 -3.02 0.03
C SER A 73 10.71 -3.92 0.81
N SER A 74 11.51 -4.75 0.14
CA SER A 74 12.57 -5.54 0.79
C SER A 74 13.71 -4.67 1.36
N CYS A 75 13.92 -3.47 0.82
CA CYS A 75 14.87 -2.51 1.37
C CYS A 75 14.27 -1.72 2.53
N ILE A 76 12.99 -1.32 2.44
CA ILE A 76 12.27 -0.72 3.57
C ILE A 76 12.28 -1.66 4.79
N LYS A 77 12.07 -2.96 4.60
CA LYS A 77 12.12 -3.97 5.68
C LYS A 77 13.42 -4.00 6.47
N LYS A 78 14.53 -3.53 5.90
CA LYS A 78 15.84 -3.50 6.55
C LYS A 78 15.99 -2.34 7.53
N PHE A 79 15.09 -1.37 7.51
CA PHE A 79 15.01 -0.34 8.54
C PHE A 79 14.54 -0.93 9.88
N GLU A 80 13.99 -2.15 9.86
CA GLU A 80 13.53 -2.87 11.07
C GLU A 80 12.52 -2.06 11.91
N ARG A 81 11.78 -1.17 11.22
CA ARG A 81 10.77 -0.29 11.79
C ARG A 81 9.36 -0.78 11.43
N ASP A 82 8.59 -1.11 12.46
CA ASP A 82 7.25 -1.70 12.31
C ASP A 82 6.25 -0.76 11.65
N ASP A 83 6.32 0.53 11.96
CA ASP A 83 5.50 1.59 11.36
C ASP A 83 5.80 1.74 9.87
N LEU A 84 7.08 1.84 9.50
CA LEU A 84 7.52 1.97 8.11
C LEU A 84 7.15 0.73 7.26
N ASN A 85 7.28 -0.46 7.87
CA ASN A 85 6.87 -1.72 7.26
C ASN A 85 5.36 -1.79 7.04
N GLN A 86 4.58 -1.30 8.00
CA GLN A 86 3.13 -1.23 7.91
C GLN A 86 2.70 -0.30 6.77
N ASP A 87 3.27 0.89 6.68
CA ASP A 87 2.91 1.87 5.66
C ASP A 87 3.21 1.33 4.26
N ALA A 88 4.41 0.75 4.08
CA ALA A 88 4.76 0.09 2.83
C ALA A 88 3.77 -1.02 2.48
N SER A 89 3.41 -1.86 3.46
CA SER A 89 2.44 -2.94 3.26
C SER A 89 1.04 -2.43 2.89
N ILE A 90 0.57 -1.32 3.48
CA ILE A 90 -0.74 -0.73 3.16
C ILE A 90 -0.73 -0.25 1.70
N LYS A 91 0.31 0.48 1.29
CA LYS A 91 0.41 0.98 -0.09
C LYS A 91 0.41 -0.16 -1.11
N GLU A 92 1.17 -1.24 -0.89
CA GLU A 92 1.12 -2.42 -1.78
C GLU A 92 -0.29 -3.04 -1.83
N GLN A 93 -0.97 -3.13 -0.68
CA GLN A 93 -2.32 -3.71 -0.60
C GLN A 93 -3.35 -2.89 -1.39
N LEU A 94 -3.21 -1.56 -1.48
CA LEU A 94 -4.10 -0.73 -2.31
C LEU A 94 -4.07 -1.16 -3.79
N PHE A 95 -2.88 -1.37 -4.34
CA PHE A 95 -2.71 -1.85 -5.73
C PHE A 95 -3.28 -3.26 -5.90
N LYS A 96 -2.93 -4.20 -5.01
CA LYS A 96 -3.44 -5.58 -5.06
C LYS A 96 -4.96 -5.61 -4.99
N LEU A 97 -5.56 -4.83 -4.10
CA LEU A 97 -7.00 -4.71 -3.96
C LEU A 97 -7.64 -4.12 -5.23
N LEU A 98 -7.07 -3.05 -5.81
CA LEU A 98 -7.58 -2.50 -7.06
C LEU A 98 -7.55 -3.55 -8.19
N HIS A 99 -6.44 -4.25 -8.37
CA HIS A 99 -6.32 -5.29 -9.41
C HIS A 99 -7.34 -6.43 -9.22
N ALA A 100 -7.53 -6.91 -7.99
CA ALA A 100 -8.51 -7.94 -7.69
C ALA A 100 -9.95 -7.47 -7.99
N ILE A 101 -10.28 -6.22 -7.66
CA ILE A 101 -11.57 -5.60 -8.02
C ILE A 101 -11.74 -5.53 -9.53
N GLU A 102 -10.72 -5.12 -10.26
CA GLU A 102 -10.80 -4.94 -11.71
C GLU A 102 -10.88 -6.26 -12.49
N LYS A 103 -10.30 -7.33 -11.95
CA LYS A 103 -10.42 -8.70 -12.50
C LYS A 103 -11.75 -9.38 -12.14
N ASN A 104 -12.63 -8.69 -11.40
CA ASN A 104 -13.88 -9.25 -10.88
C ASN A 104 -13.65 -10.55 -10.07
N GLU A 105 -12.48 -10.66 -9.44
CA GLU A 105 -12.22 -11.73 -8.50
C GLU A 105 -13.20 -11.57 -7.34
N TYR A 106 -13.78 -12.68 -6.87
CA TYR A 106 -14.67 -12.61 -5.71
C TYR A 106 -13.83 -12.30 -4.47
N ILE A 107 -13.70 -11.00 -4.18
CA ILE A 107 -12.98 -10.50 -3.01
C ILE A 107 -13.86 -10.68 -1.78
N MET A 108 -14.09 -11.93 -1.37
CA MET A 108 -14.28 -12.14 0.06
C MET A 108 -13.07 -11.58 0.77
N PHE A 109 -13.24 -11.17 2.02
CA PHE A 109 -12.21 -10.69 2.96
C PHE A 109 -11.04 -11.67 3.17
N SER A 110 -10.37 -12.04 2.09
CA SER A 110 -9.12 -12.76 2.04
C SER A 110 -8.08 -11.87 2.67
N ARG A 111 -7.25 -12.47 3.51
CA ARG A 111 -6.11 -11.79 4.13
C ARG A 111 -5.06 -11.39 3.09
N GLU A 112 -5.19 -11.86 1.85
CA GLU A 112 -4.39 -11.43 0.71
C GLU A 112 -4.66 -9.97 0.32
N TYR A 113 -5.92 -9.55 0.34
CA TYR A 113 -6.36 -8.25 -0.16
C TYR A 113 -6.80 -7.28 0.94
N PHE A 114 -7.19 -7.79 2.10
CA PHE A 114 -7.67 -6.98 3.21
C PHE A 114 -6.87 -7.20 4.49
N SER A 115 -6.67 -6.11 5.21
CA SER A 115 -6.19 -6.08 6.59
C SER A 115 -6.99 -5.05 7.40
N ARG A 116 -6.97 -5.14 8.73
CA ARG A 116 -7.62 -4.13 9.59
C ARG A 116 -7.04 -2.74 9.33
N LYS A 117 -5.71 -2.67 9.23
CA LYS A 117 -4.95 -1.44 8.99
C LYS A 117 -5.30 -0.82 7.64
N LEU A 118 -5.46 -1.64 6.59
CA LEU A 118 -5.95 -1.17 5.30
C LEU A 118 -7.38 -0.60 5.37
N LEU A 119 -8.30 -1.27 6.08
CA LEU A 119 -9.68 -0.77 6.22
C LEU A 119 -9.74 0.55 6.98
N VAL A 120 -8.92 0.71 8.03
CA VAL A 120 -8.75 1.97 8.76
C VAL A 120 -8.19 3.05 7.83
N TYR A 121 -7.11 2.74 7.10
CA TYR A 121 -6.50 3.66 6.13
C TYR A 121 -7.50 4.13 5.06
N LEU A 122 -8.27 3.22 4.48
CA LEU A 122 -9.32 3.55 3.52
C LEU A 122 -10.38 4.48 4.13
N TYR A 123 -10.74 4.28 5.40
CA TYR A 123 -11.68 5.16 6.09
C TYR A 123 -11.11 6.56 6.32
N GLU A 124 -9.90 6.64 6.85
CA GLU A 124 -9.21 7.91 7.14
C GLU A 124 -8.97 8.74 5.86
N GLU A 125 -8.66 8.08 4.73
CA GLU A 125 -8.49 8.73 3.43
C GLU A 125 -9.83 9.07 2.72
N GLY A 126 -10.97 8.78 3.37
CA GLY A 126 -12.28 9.14 2.84
C GLY A 126 -12.79 8.23 1.72
N ALA A 127 -12.40 6.96 1.68
CA ALA A 127 -12.93 6.00 0.71
C ALA A 127 -14.43 5.73 0.91
N PHE A 128 -14.97 5.96 2.11
CA PHE A 128 -16.37 5.77 2.46
C PHE A 128 -17.09 7.12 2.39
N GLN A 129 -18.21 7.19 1.67
CA GLN A 129 -18.91 8.45 1.39
C GLN A 129 -20.34 8.43 1.94
N ALA A 130 -20.82 9.58 2.40
CA ALA A 130 -22.18 9.73 2.92
C ALA A 130 -23.18 9.62 1.78
N ASN A 131 -24.18 8.75 1.93
CA ASN A 131 -25.22 8.56 0.92
C ASN A 131 -26.54 8.10 1.56
N ILE A 132 -27.62 8.12 0.77
CA ILE A 132 -28.94 7.73 1.26
C ILE A 132 -29.00 6.27 1.77
N TYR A 133 -28.19 5.37 1.23
CA TYR A 133 -28.19 3.95 1.58
C TYR A 133 -27.49 3.67 2.91
N ASN A 134 -26.53 4.51 3.30
CA ASN A 134 -25.90 4.47 4.62
C ASN A 134 -26.43 5.54 5.59
N ARG A 135 -27.58 6.15 5.27
CA ARG A 135 -28.22 7.21 6.08
C ARG A 135 -27.27 8.38 6.36
N PHE A 136 -26.44 8.70 5.39
CA PHE A 136 -25.40 9.72 5.48
C PHE A 136 -24.38 9.48 6.61
N ASN A 137 -24.15 8.22 6.97
CA ASN A 137 -23.16 7.80 7.95
C ASN A 137 -22.09 6.88 7.30
N PRO A 138 -20.96 7.45 6.83
CA PRO A 138 -19.85 6.67 6.27
C PRO A 138 -19.19 5.71 7.27
N GLU A 139 -19.11 6.10 8.54
CA GLU A 139 -18.52 5.29 9.61
C GLU A 139 -19.25 3.95 9.75
N GLY A 140 -20.57 3.95 9.62
CA GLY A 140 -21.37 2.73 9.69
C GLY A 140 -21.04 1.70 8.59
N ASP A 141 -20.58 2.13 7.41
CA ASP A 141 -20.12 1.21 6.37
C ASP A 141 -18.70 0.70 6.63
N PHE A 142 -17.81 1.56 7.14
CA PHE A 142 -16.48 1.16 7.61
C PHE A 142 -16.57 0.13 8.75
N GLU A 143 -17.32 0.41 9.81
CA GLU A 143 -17.53 -0.49 10.94
C GLU A 143 -18.14 -1.82 10.49
N PHE A 144 -19.10 -1.77 9.56
CA PHE A 144 -19.69 -2.96 8.97
C PHE A 144 -18.65 -3.82 8.25
N LEU A 145 -17.82 -3.25 7.37
CA LEU A 145 -16.77 -4.01 6.69
C LEU A 145 -15.75 -4.55 7.68
N LEU A 146 -15.32 -3.75 8.65
CA LEU A 146 -14.37 -4.17 9.69
C LEU A 146 -14.94 -5.35 10.50
N LYS A 147 -16.22 -5.30 10.87
CA LYS A 147 -16.93 -6.40 11.55
C LYS A 147 -16.97 -7.66 10.68
N MET A 148 -17.28 -7.54 9.39
CA MET A 148 -17.31 -8.68 8.47
C MET A 148 -15.92 -9.27 8.22
N PHE A 149 -14.89 -8.43 8.12
CA PHE A 149 -13.49 -8.84 8.06
C PHE A 149 -13.08 -9.61 9.33
N ASN A 150 -13.55 -9.19 10.50
CA ASN A 150 -13.22 -9.81 11.79
C ASN A 150 -13.94 -11.14 12.08
N LYS A 151 -14.99 -11.50 11.34
CA LYS A 151 -15.62 -12.83 11.47
C LYS A 151 -14.58 -13.92 11.22
N ARG A 152 -14.40 -14.82 12.20
CA ARG A 152 -13.50 -15.98 12.08
C ARG A 152 -14.00 -16.94 11.01
N ASP A 153 -15.28 -17.27 11.08
CA ASP A 153 -15.98 -18.11 10.12
C ASP A 153 -16.71 -17.24 9.09
N LYS A 154 -16.26 -17.33 7.83
CA LYS A 154 -16.82 -16.58 6.69
C LYS A 154 -18.12 -17.18 6.18
N ASP A 155 -18.42 -18.43 6.49
CA ASP A 155 -19.68 -19.08 6.09
C ASP A 155 -20.88 -18.51 6.86
N THR A 156 -20.63 -17.84 7.98
CA THR A 156 -21.64 -17.07 8.74
C THR A 156 -22.05 -15.74 8.08
N ILE A 157 -21.42 -15.36 6.97
CA ILE A 157 -21.79 -14.16 6.22
C ILE A 157 -23.04 -14.49 5.40
N THR A 158 -24.15 -13.84 5.72
CA THR A 158 -25.42 -14.07 5.02
C THR A 158 -25.39 -13.47 3.61
N LEU A 159 -26.27 -13.94 2.72
CA LEU A 159 -26.42 -13.36 1.38
C LEU A 159 -26.70 -11.85 1.39
N ALA A 160 -27.44 -11.35 2.37
CA ALA A 160 -27.69 -9.92 2.53
C ALA A 160 -26.42 -9.15 2.94
N GLN A 161 -25.61 -9.74 3.83
CA GLN A 161 -24.33 -9.15 4.22
C GLN A 161 -23.33 -9.15 3.06
N ASP A 162 -23.24 -10.25 2.31
CA ASP A 162 -22.42 -10.32 1.09
C ASP A 162 -22.83 -9.26 0.05
N ARG A 163 -24.12 -9.09 -0.21
CA ARG A 163 -24.62 -8.01 -1.08
C ARG A 163 -24.20 -6.62 -0.58
N LYS A 164 -24.26 -6.37 0.74
CA LYS A 164 -23.81 -5.10 1.32
C LYS A 164 -22.29 -4.92 1.18
N ILE A 165 -21.49 -5.96 1.41
CA ILE A 165 -20.04 -5.94 1.22
C ILE A 165 -19.70 -5.55 -0.22
N LYS A 166 -20.32 -6.23 -1.20
CA LYS A 166 -20.15 -5.94 -2.63
C LYS A 166 -20.54 -4.50 -2.98
N ALA A 167 -21.67 -4.02 -2.46
CA ALA A 167 -22.13 -2.65 -2.70
C ALA A 167 -21.11 -1.62 -2.20
N ILE A 168 -20.53 -1.81 -1.01
CA ILE A 168 -19.51 -0.88 -0.48
C ILE A 168 -18.21 -0.97 -1.29
N ILE A 169 -17.73 -2.18 -1.61
CA ILE A 169 -16.50 -2.34 -2.40
C ILE A 169 -16.66 -1.67 -3.77
N MET A 170 -17.77 -1.93 -4.47
CA MET A 170 -17.98 -1.42 -5.82
C MET A 170 -18.39 0.04 -5.88
N GLY A 171 -19.14 0.52 -4.89
CA GLY A 171 -19.69 1.88 -4.86
C GLY A 171 -18.82 2.90 -4.14
N SER A 172 -17.99 2.47 -3.19
CA SER A 172 -17.16 3.37 -2.36
C SER A 172 -15.66 3.13 -2.59
N ILE A 173 -15.18 1.91 -2.33
CA ILE A 173 -13.74 1.61 -2.37
C ILE A 173 -13.18 1.65 -3.79
N ARG A 174 -13.86 1.05 -4.78
CA ARG A 174 -13.38 1.01 -6.16
C ARG A 174 -13.24 2.40 -6.79
N PRO A 175 -14.25 3.30 -6.74
CA PRO A 175 -14.08 4.66 -7.25
C PRO A 175 -12.95 5.42 -6.56
N PHE A 176 -12.83 5.25 -5.24
CA PHE A 176 -11.74 5.84 -4.47
C PHE A 176 -10.38 5.36 -4.98
N LEU A 177 -10.14 4.04 -5.04
CA LEU A 177 -8.85 3.47 -5.48
C LEU A 177 -8.50 3.89 -6.91
N ARG A 178 -9.48 3.91 -7.82
CA ARG A 178 -9.27 4.37 -9.20
C ARG A 178 -8.81 5.83 -9.28
N LYS A 179 -9.39 6.70 -8.45
CA LYS A 179 -8.98 8.10 -8.37
C LYS A 179 -7.62 8.24 -7.71
N PHE A 180 -7.43 7.56 -6.57
CA PHE A 180 -6.23 7.63 -5.74
C PHE A 180 -4.98 7.08 -6.46
N LEU A 181 -5.15 6.02 -7.27
CA LEU A 181 -4.06 5.35 -7.98
C LEU A 181 -3.97 5.68 -9.49
N LYS A 182 -4.79 6.63 -9.99
CA LYS A 182 -4.98 6.89 -11.43
C LYS A 182 -3.67 7.01 -12.22
N ASP A 183 -2.69 7.71 -11.65
CA ASP A 183 -1.41 8.02 -12.30
C ASP A 183 -0.23 7.29 -11.62
N LYS A 184 -0.52 6.29 -10.79
CA LYS A 184 0.46 5.53 -10.00
C LYS A 184 0.77 4.14 -10.55
N ILE A 185 0.20 3.76 -11.69
CA ILE A 185 0.42 2.45 -12.32
C ILE A 185 1.09 2.66 -13.68
N LYS A 186 2.38 2.32 -13.78
CA LYS A 186 3.14 2.33 -15.03
C LYS A 186 2.88 1.04 -15.79
N ARG A 187 2.20 1.16 -16.93
CA ARG A 187 1.92 0.05 -17.85
C ARG A 187 2.77 0.20 -19.11
N GLN A 188 3.10 -0.92 -19.76
CA GLN A 188 3.58 -0.82 -21.14
C GLN A 188 2.48 -0.14 -21.96
N LYS A 189 2.82 0.92 -22.70
CA LYS A 189 1.93 1.43 -23.73
C LYS A 189 1.71 0.27 -24.69
N SER A 190 0.49 -0.27 -24.75
CA SER A 190 0.13 -1.20 -25.80
C SER A 190 0.36 -0.47 -27.11
N SER A 191 1.38 -0.91 -27.87
CA SER A 191 1.55 -0.54 -29.27
C SER A 191 0.25 -0.93 -29.95
N ARG A 192 -0.63 0.05 -30.21
CA ARG A 192 -1.70 -0.15 -31.18
C ARG A 192 -0.98 -0.26 -32.52
N ILE A 193 -0.80 -1.49 -32.98
CA ILE A 193 -0.55 -1.82 -34.38
C ILE A 193 -1.91 -1.73 -35.08
#